data_AF-A0A9E5KKI7-F1
#
_entry.id   AF-A0A9E5KKI7-F1
#
_cell.length_a   1.000
_cell.length_b   1.000
_cell.length_c   1.000
_cell.angle_alpha   90.00
_cell.angle_beta   90.00
_cell.angle_gamma   90.00
#
_symmetry.space_group_name_H-M   'P 1'
#
loop_
_entity.id
_entity.type
_entity.pdbx_description
1 polymer ?
#
loop_
_entity_poly.entity_id
_entity_poly.type
_entity_poly.pdbx_seq_one_letter_code
_entity_poly.pdbx_strand_id
1 'polypeptide(L)'
;MVKAYAASMTAVIATLAERSFCYPNSIILHHQVSSNLKGNMTVLKEQMEFTTIWFERMATPVAKKMGITLQEFVKKMYENDSTGDWQAFGEKAQQLKWIDQVVERMEETAVLDILSAPPAPAVLPARAGQEATFGISSQVDDKGRTIFTLPALANPFDAWWIYDPHGLYRAL
;
A
#
# COMPACT_ATOMS: atom_id res chain seq x y z
N MET A 1 -3.64 10.44 -8.75
CA MET A 1 -4.90 9.95 -9.36
C MET A 1 -5.15 8.52 -8.92
N VAL A 2 -6.40 8.16 -8.62
CA VAL A 2 -6.82 6.79 -8.31
C VAL A 2 -7.35 6.14 -9.59
N LYS A 3 -6.74 5.05 -10.03
CA LYS A 3 -7.16 4.34 -11.26
C LYS A 3 -8.18 3.23 -11.02
N ALA A 4 -8.07 2.55 -9.87
CA ALA A 4 -8.91 1.40 -9.57
C ALA A 4 -9.29 1.40 -8.10
N TYR A 5 -8.31 1.53 -7.22
CA TYR A 5 -8.56 1.41 -5.79
C TYR A 5 -7.62 2.29 -4.97
N ALA A 6 -8.17 2.96 -3.96
CA ALA A 6 -7.41 3.66 -2.93
C ALA A 6 -8.07 3.42 -1.58
N ALA A 7 -7.34 2.77 -0.67
CA ALA A 7 -7.85 2.45 0.66
C ALA A 7 -6.89 2.90 1.75
N SER A 8 -7.42 3.09 2.96
CA SER A 8 -6.61 3.38 4.15
C SER A 8 -5.75 4.63 3.92
N MET A 9 -4.45 4.56 4.22
CA MET A 9 -3.49 5.64 3.97
C MET A 9 -3.54 6.20 2.55
N THR A 10 -3.75 5.37 1.53
CA THR A 10 -3.81 5.83 0.14
C THR A 10 -5.06 6.67 -0.10
N ALA A 11 -6.19 6.33 0.53
CA ALA A 11 -7.40 7.15 0.46
C ALA A 11 -7.22 8.50 1.17
N VAL A 12 -6.49 8.53 2.29
CA VAL A 12 -6.13 9.79 2.98
C VAL A 12 -5.27 10.68 2.08
N ILE A 13 -4.23 10.12 1.45
CA ILE A 13 -3.36 10.87 0.52
C ILE A 13 -4.19 11.40 -0.65
N ALA A 14 -5.02 10.57 -1.27
CA ALA A 14 -5.90 10.99 -2.35
C ALA A 14 -6.84 12.12 -1.91
N THR A 15 -7.44 12.00 -0.72
CA THR A 15 -8.38 12.99 -0.20
C THR A 15 -7.73 14.33 0.13
N LEU A 16 -6.51 14.31 0.65
CA LEU A 16 -5.80 15.51 1.11
C LEU A 16 -4.88 16.13 0.05
N ALA A 17 -4.74 15.52 -1.12
CA ALA A 17 -4.03 16.12 -2.23
C ALA A 17 -4.66 17.47 -2.63
N GLU A 18 -3.82 18.40 -3.11
CA GLU A 18 -4.28 19.71 -3.60
C GLU A 18 -5.32 19.57 -4.71
N ARG A 19 -5.12 18.57 -5.58
CA ARG A 19 -6.06 18.13 -6.60
C ARG A 19 -6.08 16.62 -6.67
N SER A 20 -7.27 16.06 -6.59
CA SER A 20 -7.49 14.61 -6.59
C SER A 20 -8.44 14.21 -7.71
N PHE A 21 -8.07 13.13 -8.40
CA PHE A 21 -8.77 12.62 -9.57
C PHE A 21 -9.00 11.12 -9.42
N CYS A 22 -10.13 10.62 -9.90
CA CYS A 22 -10.39 9.19 -10.03
C CYS A 22 -11.23 8.85 -11.27
N TYR A 23 -11.21 7.58 -11.69
CA TYR A 23 -12.19 7.08 -12.67
C TYR A 23 -13.55 6.81 -12.01
N PRO A 24 -14.66 6.81 -12.77
CA PRO A 24 -16.00 6.54 -12.22
C PRO A 24 -16.10 5.22 -11.44
N ASN A 25 -15.42 4.18 -11.94
CA ASN A 25 -15.37 2.84 -11.35
C ASN A 25 -14.29 2.66 -10.28
N SER A 26 -13.52 3.70 -9.95
CA SER A 26 -12.54 3.62 -8.87
C SER A 26 -13.23 3.54 -7.51
N ILE A 27 -12.76 2.65 -6.65
CA ILE A 27 -13.25 2.50 -5.29
C ILE A 27 -12.31 3.23 -4.33
N ILE A 28 -12.88 4.07 -3.47
CA ILE A 28 -12.16 4.78 -2.41
C ILE A 28 -12.71 4.28 -1.07
N LEU A 29 -11.83 3.92 -0.15
CA LEU A 29 -12.19 3.32 1.14
C LEU A 29 -11.50 4.03 2.30
N HIS A 30 -12.30 4.58 3.21
CA HIS A 30 -11.84 5.08 4.51
C HIS A 30 -12.32 4.16 5.63
N HIS A 31 -11.43 3.88 6.60
CA HIS A 31 -11.72 3.04 7.77
C HIS A 31 -10.94 3.56 8.98
N GLN A 32 -11.34 3.12 10.18
CA GLN A 32 -10.65 3.48 11.41
C GLN A 32 -9.31 2.73 11.49
N VAL A 33 -8.31 3.33 12.16
CA VAL A 33 -7.00 2.67 12.31
C VAL A 33 -7.16 1.31 12.99
N SER A 34 -6.65 0.27 12.34
CA SER A 34 -6.51 -1.06 12.92
C SER A 34 -5.16 -1.17 13.63
N SER A 35 -5.12 -1.73 14.84
CA SER A 35 -3.87 -1.98 15.55
C SER A 35 -3.90 -3.30 16.31
N ASN A 36 -2.78 -4.03 16.27
CA ASN A 36 -2.59 -5.27 17.00
C ASN A 36 -1.65 -5.01 18.18
N LEU A 37 -2.23 -4.62 19.32
CA LEU A 37 -1.47 -4.25 20.52
C LEU A 37 -1.14 -5.48 21.37
N LYS A 38 0.07 -5.57 21.91
CA LYS A 38 0.51 -6.64 22.81
C LYS A 38 1.52 -6.11 23.83
N GLY A 39 1.36 -6.48 25.09
CA GLY A 39 2.28 -6.08 26.16
C GLY A 39 1.61 -6.11 27.53
N ASN A 40 2.31 -5.58 28.54
CA ASN A 40 1.72 -5.29 29.84
C ASN A 40 0.77 -4.07 29.74
N MET A 41 0.03 -3.79 30.81
CA MET A 41 -0.97 -2.71 30.82
C MET A 41 -0.42 -1.33 30.48
N THR A 42 0.79 -1.00 30.93
CA THR A 42 1.44 0.28 30.62
C THR A 42 1.74 0.38 29.13
N VAL A 43 2.36 -0.64 28.56
CA VAL A 43 2.69 -0.71 27.12
C VAL A 43 1.43 -0.62 26.25
N LEU A 44 0.36 -1.35 26.63
CA LEU A 44 -0.91 -1.29 25.90
C LEU A 44 -1.52 0.11 25.92
N LYS A 45 -1.49 0.79 27.08
CA LYS A 45 -1.99 2.16 27.21
C LYS A 45 -1.21 3.14 26.35
N GLU A 46 0.13 3.09 26.42
CA GLU A 46 1.01 3.95 25.62
C GLU A 46 0.81 3.74 24.11
N GLN A 47 0.71 2.48 23.67
CA GLN A 47 0.47 2.18 22.26
C GLN A 47 -0.92 2.64 21.80
N MET A 48 -1.95 2.52 22.65
CA MET A 48 -3.29 2.98 22.35
C MET A 48 -3.35 4.51 22.24
N GLU A 49 -2.70 5.22 23.17
CA GLU A 49 -2.59 6.70 23.13
C GLU A 49 -1.88 7.16 21.85
N PHE A 50 -0.74 6.55 21.52
CA PHE A 50 0.01 6.90 20.32
C PHE A 50 -0.78 6.63 19.02
N THR A 51 -1.44 5.46 18.95
CA THR A 51 -2.29 5.10 17.80
C THR A 51 -3.46 6.08 17.65
N THR A 52 -4.06 6.52 18.76
CA THR A 52 -5.14 7.51 18.76
C THR A 52 -4.67 8.85 18.18
N ILE A 53 -3.49 9.33 18.62
CA ILE A 53 -2.90 10.57 18.09
C ILE A 53 -2.67 10.47 16.57
N TRP A 54 -2.17 9.34 16.08
CA TRP A 54 -1.99 9.12 14.64
C TRP A 54 -3.32 9.16 13.89
N PHE A 55 -4.33 8.47 14.40
CA PHE A 55 -5.65 8.49 13.80
C PHE A 55 -6.22 9.90 13.75
N GLU A 56 -6.19 10.64 14.86
CA GLU A 56 -6.65 12.02 14.91
C GLU A 56 -5.93 12.91 13.89
N ARG A 57 -4.61 12.80 13.78
CA ARG A 57 -3.81 13.59 12.82
C ARG A 57 -4.16 13.30 11.37
N MET A 58 -4.53 12.08 11.03
CA MET A 58 -4.83 11.67 9.66
C MET A 58 -6.31 11.85 9.29
N ALA A 59 -7.22 11.47 10.20
CA ALA A 59 -8.65 11.48 9.96
C ALA A 59 -9.29 12.85 10.18
N THR A 60 -8.74 13.69 11.08
CA THR A 60 -9.31 15.04 11.31
C THR A 60 -9.27 15.92 10.05
N PRO A 61 -8.16 16.00 9.28
CA PRO A 61 -8.15 16.75 8.03
C PRO A 61 -9.14 16.22 7.00
N VAL A 62 -9.34 14.89 6.94
CA VAL A 62 -10.32 14.25 6.06
C VAL A 62 -11.74 14.67 6.46
N ALA A 63 -12.10 14.49 7.73
CA ALA A 63 -13.40 14.90 8.27
C ALA A 63 -13.65 16.41 8.04
N LYS A 64 -12.63 17.25 8.26
CA LYS A 64 -12.69 18.69 8.01
C LYS A 64 -12.96 19.01 6.54
N LYS A 65 -12.32 18.31 5.58
CA LYS A 65 -12.58 18.49 4.14
C LYS A 65 -14.03 18.11 3.79
N MET A 66 -14.55 17.04 4.40
CA MET A 66 -15.96 16.65 4.25
C MET A 66 -16.92 17.69 4.83
N GLY A 67 -16.51 18.40 5.90
CA GLY A 67 -17.32 19.36 6.63
C GLY A 67 -18.04 18.75 7.84
N ILE A 68 -17.47 17.70 8.43
CA ILE A 68 -18.00 16.99 9.60
C ILE A 68 -16.93 16.89 10.69
N THR A 69 -17.33 16.54 11.91
CA THR A 69 -16.41 16.25 13.02
C THR A 69 -15.75 14.88 12.86
N LEU A 70 -14.63 14.66 13.56
CA LEU A 70 -13.97 13.34 13.58
C LEU A 70 -14.90 12.23 14.11
N GLN A 71 -15.71 12.54 15.14
CA GLN A 71 -16.67 11.58 15.69
C GLN A 71 -17.76 11.20 14.68
N GLU A 72 -18.29 12.18 13.95
CA GLU A 72 -19.25 11.91 12.88
C GLU A 72 -18.62 11.13 11.72
N PHE A 73 -17.35 11.38 11.40
CA PHE A 73 -16.64 10.62 10.38
C PHE A 73 -16.54 9.14 10.75
N VAL A 74 -16.13 8.83 11.99
CA VAL A 74 -16.11 7.46 12.52
C VAL A 74 -17.51 6.87 12.57
N LYS A 75 -18.51 7.63 13.03
CA LYS A 75 -19.91 7.17 13.05
C LYS A 75 -20.37 6.77 11.64
N LYS A 76 -20.08 7.60 10.64
CA LYS A 76 -20.42 7.31 9.25
C LYS A 76 -19.71 6.08 8.72
N MET A 77 -18.48 5.81 9.14
CA MET A 77 -17.80 4.56 8.76
C MET A 77 -18.64 3.33 9.12
N TYR A 78 -19.09 3.27 10.38
CA TYR A 78 -19.89 2.17 10.90
C TYR A 78 -21.37 2.18 10.48
N GLU A 79 -21.91 3.34 10.08
CA GLU A 79 -23.25 3.44 9.48
C GLU A 79 -23.29 2.88 8.06
N ASN A 80 -22.20 3.02 7.29
CA ASN A 80 -22.14 2.57 5.91
C ASN A 80 -21.62 1.13 5.76
N ASP A 81 -20.79 0.66 6.69
CA ASP A 81 -20.34 -0.73 6.74
C ASP A 81 -20.14 -1.21 8.19
N SER A 82 -20.60 -2.41 8.51
CA SER A 82 -20.47 -2.99 9.86
C SER A 82 -19.03 -3.20 10.32
N THR A 83 -18.06 -3.35 9.41
CA THR A 83 -16.63 -3.46 9.76
C THR A 83 -15.98 -2.09 9.95
N GLY A 84 -16.66 -1.01 9.55
CA GLY A 84 -16.10 0.33 9.48
C GLY A 84 -15.37 0.62 8.15
N ASP A 85 -15.41 -0.30 7.19
CA ASP A 85 -14.79 -0.14 5.87
C ASP A 85 -15.71 0.61 4.91
N TRP A 86 -15.76 1.94 5.06
CA TRP A 86 -16.65 2.75 4.25
C TRP A 86 -16.11 2.98 2.84
N GLN A 87 -16.72 2.28 1.89
CA GLN A 87 -16.39 2.32 0.47
C GLN A 87 -17.32 3.23 -0.33
N ALA A 88 -16.76 3.89 -1.34
CA ALA A 88 -17.50 4.68 -2.31
C ALA A 88 -16.85 4.62 -3.70
N PHE A 89 -17.67 4.51 -4.75
CA PHE A 89 -17.25 4.71 -6.13
C PHE A 89 -17.04 6.20 -6.46
N GLY A 90 -16.40 6.51 -7.58
CA GLY A 90 -15.92 7.84 -7.93
C GLY A 90 -16.94 8.97 -7.76
N GLU A 91 -18.16 8.81 -8.28
CA GLU A 91 -19.22 9.83 -8.14
C GLU A 91 -19.57 10.10 -6.67
N LYS A 92 -19.71 9.04 -5.88
CA LYS A 92 -20.03 9.14 -4.46
C LYS A 92 -18.84 9.71 -3.68
N ALA A 93 -17.62 9.31 -4.02
CA ALA A 93 -16.39 9.85 -3.45
C ALA A 93 -16.28 11.37 -3.71
N GLN A 94 -16.72 11.85 -4.87
CA GLN A 94 -16.79 13.28 -5.17
C GLN A 94 -17.82 14.01 -4.30
N GLN A 95 -19.04 13.46 -4.18
CA GLN A 95 -20.08 14.02 -3.29
C GLN A 95 -19.63 14.09 -1.83
N LEU A 96 -18.87 13.09 -1.39
CA LEU A 96 -18.28 13.02 -0.05
C LEU A 96 -17.03 13.91 0.11
N LYS A 97 -16.57 14.58 -0.95
CA LYS A 97 -15.34 15.39 -0.99
C LYS A 97 -14.06 14.59 -0.70
N TRP A 98 -14.08 13.28 -0.96
CA TRP A 98 -12.90 12.42 -0.93
C TRP A 98 -12.06 12.55 -2.19
N ILE A 99 -12.70 12.89 -3.31
CA ILE A 99 -12.04 13.17 -4.58
C ILE A 99 -12.60 14.48 -5.15
N ASP A 100 -11.79 15.30 -5.78
CA ASP A 100 -12.23 16.59 -6.33
C ASP A 100 -12.89 16.40 -7.70
N GLN A 101 -12.33 15.54 -8.56
CA GLN A 101 -12.82 15.35 -9.93
C GLN A 101 -12.86 13.88 -10.34
N VAL A 102 -13.99 13.47 -10.91
CA VAL A 102 -14.11 12.19 -11.63
C VAL A 102 -13.81 12.45 -13.09
N VAL A 103 -12.90 11.66 -13.68
CA VAL A 103 -12.47 11.78 -15.07
C VAL A 103 -12.72 10.47 -15.80
N GLU A 104 -13.20 10.50 -17.04
CA GLU A 104 -13.41 9.29 -17.85
C GLU A 104 -12.13 8.82 -18.56
N ARG A 105 -11.29 9.78 -18.94
CA ARG A 105 -10.05 9.54 -19.67
C ARG A 105 -8.96 10.45 -19.10
N MET A 106 -7.78 9.88 -18.89
CA MET A 106 -6.58 10.63 -18.59
C MET A 106 -5.49 10.22 -19.58
N GLU A 107 -4.78 11.19 -20.13
CA GLU A 107 -3.59 10.96 -20.93
C GLU A 107 -2.35 11.02 -20.03
N GLU A 108 -1.65 9.90 -19.91
CA GLU A 108 -0.40 9.82 -19.16
C GLU A 108 0.77 10.11 -20.09
N THR A 109 1.17 11.37 -20.16
CA THR A 109 2.32 11.80 -20.99
C THR A 109 3.68 11.56 -20.31
N ALA A 110 3.69 11.08 -19.06
CA ALA A 110 4.88 11.05 -18.22
C ALA A 110 5.82 9.84 -18.44
N VAL A 111 5.59 8.98 -19.44
CA VAL A 111 6.51 7.86 -19.74
C VAL A 111 6.75 7.75 -21.23
N LEU A 112 7.73 8.48 -21.76
CA LEU A 112 8.44 8.13 -23.00
C LEU A 112 9.95 8.48 -23.02
N ASP A 113 10.50 9.23 -22.06
CA ASP A 113 11.92 9.66 -22.12
C ASP A 113 12.92 8.88 -21.24
N ILE A 114 12.47 7.94 -20.39
CA ILE A 114 13.36 7.22 -19.45
C ILE A 114 13.47 5.71 -19.74
N LEU A 115 12.71 5.19 -20.72
CA LEU A 115 12.78 3.78 -21.10
C LEU A 115 13.42 3.65 -22.49
N SER A 116 14.73 3.40 -22.53
CA SER A 116 15.34 2.77 -23.70
C SER A 116 14.57 1.48 -24.02
N ALA A 117 14.40 1.20 -25.32
CA ALA A 117 13.57 0.14 -25.88
C ALA A 117 13.54 -1.17 -25.05
N PRO A 118 12.38 -1.85 -24.97
CA PRO A 118 12.25 -3.07 -24.17
C PRO A 118 13.29 -4.12 -24.63
N PRO A 119 14.05 -4.74 -23.72
CA PRO A 119 14.89 -5.87 -24.07
C PRO A 119 14.02 -7.03 -24.56
N ALA A 120 14.53 -7.76 -25.55
CA ALA A 120 13.84 -8.92 -26.13
C ALA A 120 13.44 -9.94 -25.04
N PRO A 121 12.30 -10.65 -25.18
CA PRO A 121 11.85 -11.59 -24.18
C PRO A 121 12.86 -12.72 -23.99
N ALA A 122 13.45 -12.79 -22.79
CA ALA A 122 14.29 -13.91 -22.41
C ALA A 122 13.41 -15.15 -22.18
N VAL A 123 13.74 -16.24 -22.87
CA VAL A 123 13.10 -17.54 -22.68
C VAL A 123 13.53 -18.08 -21.33
N LEU A 124 12.60 -18.14 -20.36
CA LEU A 124 12.86 -18.72 -19.05
C LEU A 124 12.88 -20.26 -19.16
N PRO A 125 13.87 -20.96 -18.57
CA PRO A 125 13.82 -22.41 -18.48
C PRO A 125 12.71 -22.86 -17.51
N ALA A 126 12.11 -24.01 -17.78
CA ALA A 126 11.08 -24.61 -16.95
C ALA A 126 11.58 -24.88 -15.53
N ARG A 127 10.83 -24.39 -14.53
CA ARG A 127 11.08 -24.63 -13.09
C ARG A 127 10.91 -26.12 -12.77
N ALA A 128 11.99 -26.77 -12.35
CA ALA A 128 11.91 -27.96 -11.50
C ALA A 128 11.71 -27.50 -10.04
N GLY A 129 10.74 -28.11 -9.37
CA GLY A 129 10.25 -27.68 -8.07
C GLY A 129 11.24 -27.90 -6.92
N GLN A 130 11.24 -26.95 -5.99
CA GLN A 130 11.23 -27.18 -4.54
C GLN A 130 10.73 -25.90 -3.85
N GLU A 131 9.97 -26.10 -2.78
CA GLU A 131 9.14 -25.11 -2.11
C GLU A 131 9.95 -23.87 -1.68
N ALA A 132 9.71 -22.76 -2.38
CA ALA A 132 10.30 -21.48 -2.05
C ALA A 132 9.26 -20.61 -1.31
N THR A 133 9.40 -20.50 0.01
CA THR A 133 8.71 -19.43 0.75
C THR A 133 9.24 -18.09 0.24
N PHE A 134 8.36 -17.27 -0.34
CA PHE A 134 8.70 -15.96 -0.94
C PHE A 134 9.78 -15.99 -2.03
N GLY A 135 9.94 -17.12 -2.74
CA GLY A 135 10.88 -17.22 -3.87
C GLY A 135 12.35 -17.38 -3.49
N ILE A 136 12.67 -17.49 -2.19
CA ILE A 136 14.04 -17.77 -1.71
C ILE A 136 14.25 -19.28 -1.70
N SER A 137 15.26 -19.77 -2.43
CA SER A 137 15.67 -21.18 -2.42
C SER A 137 16.93 -21.36 -1.56
N SER A 138 16.95 -22.35 -0.68
CA SER A 138 18.15 -22.76 0.05
C SER A 138 18.94 -23.81 -0.74
N GLN A 139 20.26 -23.69 -0.75
CA GLN A 139 21.20 -24.64 -1.34
C GLN A 139 22.38 -24.84 -0.39
N VAL A 140 23.15 -25.90 -0.56
CA VAL A 140 24.39 -26.14 0.19
C VAL A 140 25.56 -25.99 -0.77
N ASP A 141 26.55 -25.15 -0.42
CA ASP A 141 27.73 -24.92 -1.26
C ASP A 141 28.74 -26.08 -1.18
N ASP A 142 29.75 -26.04 -2.07
CA ASP A 142 30.83 -27.04 -2.12
C ASP A 142 31.66 -27.14 -0.82
N LYS A 143 31.44 -26.22 0.13
CA LYS A 143 32.08 -26.17 1.45
C LYS A 143 31.13 -26.57 2.58
N GLY A 144 29.94 -27.10 2.26
CA GLY A 144 28.96 -27.61 3.22
C GLY A 144 28.15 -26.53 3.94
N ARG A 145 28.16 -25.28 3.47
CA ARG A 145 27.43 -24.17 4.07
C ARG A 145 26.09 -23.96 3.39
N THR A 146 25.04 -23.77 4.17
CA THR A 146 23.71 -23.41 3.63
C THR A 146 23.72 -21.98 3.13
N ILE A 147 23.47 -21.80 1.84
CA ILE A 147 23.36 -20.53 1.14
C ILE A 147 21.91 -20.32 0.71
N PHE A 148 21.44 -19.08 0.75
CA PHE A 148 20.11 -18.68 0.30
C PHE A 148 20.24 -17.85 -0.98
N THR A 149 19.58 -18.31 -2.04
CA THR A 149 19.52 -17.60 -3.32
C THR A 149 18.35 -16.63 -3.29
N LEU A 150 18.65 -15.35 -3.50
CA LEU A 150 17.65 -14.30 -3.59
C LEU A 150 16.94 -14.36 -4.94
N PRO A 151 15.63 -14.05 -4.98
CA PRO A 151 14.91 -13.89 -6.24
C PRO A 151 15.57 -12.84 -7.14
N ALA A 152 15.49 -13.06 -8.45
CA ALA A 152 15.88 -12.05 -9.42
C ALA A 152 15.03 -10.79 -9.24
N LEU A 153 15.70 -9.64 -9.26
CA LEU A 153 15.07 -8.33 -9.19
C LEU A 153 14.38 -8.03 -10.52
N ALA A 154 13.09 -7.69 -10.47
CA ALA A 154 12.27 -7.56 -11.67
C ALA A 154 12.44 -6.20 -12.37
N ASN A 155 12.81 -5.15 -11.62
CA ASN A 155 12.97 -3.80 -12.15
C ASN A 155 14.43 -3.29 -12.03
N PRO A 156 14.87 -2.41 -12.95
CA PRO A 156 16.25 -1.91 -13.01
C PRO A 156 16.69 -1.00 -11.83
N PHE A 157 15.81 -0.77 -10.84
CA PHE A 157 16.11 0.01 -9.63
C PHE A 157 15.72 -0.69 -8.34
N ASP A 158 15.26 -1.94 -8.42
CA ASP A 158 15.07 -2.72 -7.22
C ASP A 158 16.46 -3.07 -6.67
N ALA A 159 16.58 -3.15 -5.35
CA ALA A 159 17.81 -3.55 -4.69
C ALA A 159 17.46 -4.38 -3.46
N TRP A 160 18.27 -5.40 -3.20
CA TRP A 160 18.22 -6.13 -1.95
C TRP A 160 18.99 -5.35 -0.89
N TRP A 161 18.28 -4.81 0.11
CA TRP A 161 18.92 -4.19 1.27
C TRP A 161 18.96 -5.20 2.42
N ILE A 162 20.08 -5.93 2.53
CA ILE A 162 20.25 -7.02 3.49
C ILE A 162 21.56 -6.83 4.25
N TYR A 163 21.49 -6.93 5.58
CA TYR A 163 22.67 -6.99 6.44
C TYR A 163 23.08 -8.47 6.62
N ASP A 164 24.11 -8.89 5.91
CA ASP A 164 24.58 -10.28 5.88
C ASP A 164 26.05 -10.40 6.35
N PRO A 165 26.31 -10.40 7.67
CA PRO A 165 27.66 -10.52 8.21
C PRO A 165 28.29 -11.91 8.01
N HIS A 166 27.50 -12.91 7.62
CA HIS A 166 27.94 -14.30 7.46
C HIS A 166 28.05 -14.74 5.99
N GLY A 167 27.67 -13.88 5.04
CA GLY A 167 27.78 -14.13 3.60
C GLY A 167 26.89 -15.28 3.10
N LEU A 168 25.73 -15.47 3.74
CA LEU A 168 24.80 -16.56 3.45
C LEU A 168 23.88 -16.25 2.25
N TYR A 169 23.71 -14.99 1.86
CA TYR A 169 22.79 -14.59 0.78
C TYR A 169 23.55 -14.28 -0.51
N ARG A 170 23.04 -14.79 -1.64
CA ARG A 170 23.59 -14.48 -2.97
C ARG A 170 22.49 -14.05 -3.93
N ALA A 171 22.78 -12.99 -4.69
CA ALA A 171 22.01 -12.64 -5.88
C ALA A 171 22.44 -13.56 -7.05
N LEU A 172 21.50 -13.88 -7.93
CA LEU A 172 21.74 -14.57 -9.20
C LEU A 172 22.42 -13.64 -10.21
#